data_AF-A0A380KQ88-F1
#
_entry.id   AF-A0A380KQ88-F1
#
_cell.length_a   1.000
_cell.length_b   1.000
_cell.length_c   1.000
_cell.angle_alpha   90.00
_cell.angle_beta   90.00
_cell.angle_gamma   90.00
#
_symmetry.space_group_name_H-M   'P 1'
#
loop_
_entity.id
_entity.type
_entity.pdbx_description
1 polymer ?
#
loop_
_entity_poly.entity_id
_entity_poly.type
_entity_poly.pdbx_seq_one_letter_code
_entity_poly.pdbx_strand_id
1 'polypeptide(L)'
;MWIENHKSGKINFVERYRHPYTGEWRKVSTLMDRDTPRSRKEAQRILDRKIKEKLAKLTTTDAKLVDIINEWWNHHKPSLKPTSQKTIEYKVKGLTKVIDEKVLLSKVTTKFLQNLVDDVPGSFDKKKRIKQIFKQTFDYAISIGYVSENPATGVKLSKPPKTIEDF
;
A
#
# COMPACT_ATOMS: atom_id res chain seq x y z
N MET A 1 -15.45 2.74 -26.35
CA MET A 1 -15.38 4.22 -26.45
C MET A 1 -16.47 4.79 -27.37
N TRP A 2 -17.17 5.87 -26.96
CA TRP A 2 -18.08 6.66 -27.81
C TRP A 2 -17.76 8.17 -27.70
N ILE A 3 -18.38 8.98 -28.56
CA ILE A 3 -18.11 10.43 -28.66
C ILE A 3 -19.33 11.23 -28.18
N GLU A 4 -19.07 12.31 -27.45
CA GLU A 4 -20.05 13.33 -27.05
C GLU A 4 -19.56 14.73 -27.45
N ASN A 5 -20.48 15.61 -27.86
CA ASN A 5 -20.14 17.00 -28.15
C ASN A 5 -19.93 17.77 -26.83
N HIS A 6 -18.81 18.49 -26.72
CA HIS A 6 -18.55 19.33 -25.56
C HIS A 6 -18.92 20.79 -25.82
N LYS A 7 -19.36 21.51 -24.78
CA LYS A 7 -19.76 22.93 -24.87
C LYS A 7 -18.65 23.85 -25.40
N SER A 8 -17.39 23.43 -25.27
CA SER A 8 -16.22 24.19 -25.75
C SER A 8 -15.89 23.98 -27.23
N GLY A 9 -16.73 23.28 -27.99
CA GLY A 9 -16.46 22.91 -29.39
C GLY A 9 -15.43 21.79 -29.57
N LYS A 10 -14.89 21.25 -28.46
CA LYS A 10 -14.00 20.08 -28.45
C LYS A 10 -14.81 18.78 -28.43
N ILE A 11 -14.15 17.68 -28.75
CA ILE A 11 -14.77 16.36 -28.84
C ILE A 11 -14.46 15.57 -27.57
N ASN A 12 -15.50 15.13 -26.88
CA ASN A 12 -15.39 14.36 -25.65
C ASN A 12 -15.44 12.87 -25.96
N PHE A 13 -14.32 12.18 -25.80
CA PHE A 13 -14.24 10.73 -25.91
C PHE A 13 -14.56 10.11 -24.56
N VAL A 14 -15.52 9.19 -24.52
CA VAL A 14 -16.04 8.59 -23.29
C VAL A 14 -15.95 7.07 -23.34
N GLU A 15 -15.63 6.45 -22.21
CA GLU A 15 -15.63 5.01 -22.04
C GLU A 15 -16.23 4.59 -20.70
N ARG A 16 -16.96 3.46 -20.70
CA ARG A 16 -17.50 2.87 -19.48
C ARG A 16 -16.56 1.80 -18.96
N TYR A 17 -16.47 1.72 -17.64
CA TYR A 17 -15.88 0.60 -16.94
C TYR A 17 -16.84 0.14 -15.85
N ARG A 18 -16.78 -1.15 -15.52
CA ARG A 18 -17.56 -1.72 -14.43
C ARG A 18 -16.83 -1.48 -13.12
N HIS A 19 -17.49 -0.84 -12.15
CA HIS A 19 -16.90 -0.62 -10.85
C HIS A 19 -16.80 -1.95 -10.08
N PRO A 20 -15.61 -2.35 -9.59
CA PRO A 20 -15.41 -3.68 -9.00
C PRO A 20 -16.24 -3.92 -7.73
N TYR A 21 -16.45 -2.89 -6.90
CA TYR A 21 -17.15 -3.03 -5.62
C TYR A 21 -18.65 -2.82 -5.67
N THR A 22 -19.15 -2.04 -6.63
CA THR A 22 -20.59 -1.72 -6.71
C THR A 22 -21.26 -2.43 -7.89
N GLY A 23 -20.48 -3.01 -8.82
CA GLY A 23 -21.00 -3.62 -10.04
C GLY A 23 -21.58 -2.62 -11.04
N GLU A 24 -21.68 -1.34 -10.68
CA GLU A 24 -22.26 -0.26 -11.46
C GLU A 24 -21.35 0.17 -12.61
N TRP A 25 -21.97 0.61 -13.69
CA TRP A 25 -21.27 1.21 -14.81
C TRP A 25 -20.89 2.65 -14.49
N ARG A 26 -19.58 2.94 -14.52
CA ARG A 26 -19.04 4.30 -14.38
C ARG A 26 -18.39 4.74 -15.69
N LYS A 27 -18.34 6.04 -15.94
CA LYS A 27 -17.73 6.62 -17.14
C LYS A 27 -16.44 7.38 -16.84
N VAL A 28 -15.49 7.31 -17.77
CA VAL A 28 -14.32 8.19 -17.86
C VAL A 28 -14.38 8.92 -19.19
N SER A 29 -13.86 10.14 -19.23
CA SER A 29 -13.80 10.89 -20.48
C SER A 29 -12.50 11.66 -20.67
N THR A 30 -12.23 12.04 -21.91
CA THR A 30 -11.10 12.90 -22.30
C THR A 30 -11.50 13.80 -23.45
N LEU A 31 -11.03 15.05 -23.43
CA LEU A 31 -11.31 16.04 -24.46
C LEU A 31 -10.17 16.04 -25.48
N MET A 32 -10.51 16.04 -26.76
CA MET A 32 -9.58 16.22 -27.89
C MET A 32 -10.09 17.31 -28.82
N ASP A 33 -9.19 17.93 -29.57
CA ASP A 33 -9.55 19.04 -30.44
C ASP A 33 -10.32 18.62 -31.70
N ARG A 34 -10.08 17.40 -32.21
CA ARG A 34 -10.70 16.88 -33.45
C ARG A 34 -10.91 15.38 -33.40
N ASP A 35 -11.81 14.88 -34.24
CA ASP A 35 -12.10 13.46 -34.39
C ASP A 35 -11.31 12.90 -35.57
N THR A 36 -10.03 12.64 -35.34
CA THR A 36 -9.15 12.01 -36.33
C THR A 36 -8.76 10.61 -35.85
N PRO A 37 -8.39 9.68 -36.75
CA PRO A 37 -7.91 8.35 -36.36
C PRO A 37 -6.75 8.41 -35.34
N ARG A 38 -5.87 9.41 -35.47
CA ARG A 38 -4.78 9.67 -34.51
C ARG A 38 -5.32 10.08 -33.15
N SER A 39 -6.24 11.04 -33.11
CA SER A 39 -6.88 11.52 -31.88
C SER A 39 -7.69 10.43 -31.18
N ARG A 40 -8.39 9.56 -31.94
CA ARG A 40 -9.09 8.38 -31.39
C ARG A 40 -8.13 7.42 -30.69
N LYS A 41 -6.99 7.11 -31.32
CA LYS A 41 -5.98 6.20 -30.74
C LYS A 41 -5.33 6.79 -29.49
N GLU A 42 -5.08 8.08 -29.49
CA GLU A 42 -4.56 8.80 -28.32
C GLU A 42 -5.60 8.87 -27.19
N ALA A 43 -6.85 9.22 -27.50
CA ALA A 43 -7.94 9.22 -26.55
C ALA A 43 -8.14 7.85 -25.90
N GLN A 44 -8.11 6.77 -26.69
CA GLN A 44 -8.18 5.39 -26.19
C GLN A 44 -7.08 5.11 -25.17
N ARG A 45 -5.81 5.42 -25.49
CA ARG A 45 -4.69 5.25 -24.55
C ARG A 45 -4.87 6.04 -23.26
N ILE A 46 -5.39 7.27 -23.34
CA ILE A 46 -5.65 8.10 -22.16
C ILE A 46 -6.78 7.51 -21.32
N LEU A 47 -7.86 7.04 -21.95
CA LEU A 47 -9.00 6.41 -21.28
C LEU A 47 -8.59 5.10 -20.60
N ASP A 48 -7.84 4.24 -21.30
CA ASP A 48 -7.30 2.99 -20.76
C ASP A 48 -6.44 3.26 -19.53
N ARG A 49 -5.54 4.26 -19.59
CA ARG A 49 -4.74 4.67 -18.45
C ARG A 49 -5.60 5.14 -17.28
N LYS A 50 -6.60 6.00 -17.53
CA LYS A 50 -7.53 6.49 -16.49
C LYS A 50 -8.32 5.34 -15.85
N ILE A 51 -8.78 4.37 -16.64
CA ILE A 51 -9.49 3.18 -16.14
C ILE A 51 -8.54 2.33 -15.32
N LYS A 52 -7.34 2.05 -15.82
CA LYS A 52 -6.32 1.27 -15.10
C LYS A 52 -5.93 1.92 -13.78
N GLU A 53 -5.73 3.24 -13.72
CA GLU A 53 -5.45 3.96 -12.48
C GLU A 53 -6.63 3.88 -11.49
N LYS A 54 -7.87 4.01 -11.98
CA LYS A 54 -9.06 3.88 -11.14
C LYS A 54 -9.23 2.46 -10.61
N LEU A 55 -8.97 1.44 -11.44
CA LEU A 55 -9.05 0.04 -11.04
C LEU A 55 -7.88 -0.35 -10.14
N ALA A 56 -6.65 0.11 -10.39
CA ALA A 56 -5.48 -0.14 -9.56
C ALA A 56 -5.62 0.45 -8.15
N LYS A 57 -6.28 1.60 -8.01
CA LYS A 57 -6.66 2.14 -6.68
C LYS A 57 -7.67 1.25 -5.94
N LEU A 58 -8.37 0.37 -6.66
CA LEU A 58 -9.38 -0.52 -6.11
C LEU A 58 -8.84 -1.95 -5.96
N THR A 59 -7.93 -2.41 -6.82
CA THR A 59 -7.32 -3.74 -6.78
C THR A 59 -6.01 -3.70 -6.01
N THR A 60 -5.98 -4.43 -4.90
CA THR A 60 -4.95 -4.51 -3.86
C THR A 60 -3.55 -5.00 -4.31
N THR A 61 -3.35 -5.35 -5.58
CA THR A 61 -2.16 -6.07 -6.07
C THR A 61 -0.86 -5.26 -6.04
N ASP A 62 -0.94 -3.92 -6.20
CA ASP A 62 0.23 -3.03 -6.31
C ASP A 62 0.53 -2.28 -4.99
N ALA A 63 -0.06 -2.71 -3.87
CA ALA A 63 0.17 -2.10 -2.58
C ALA A 63 1.66 -2.14 -2.18
N LYS A 64 2.21 -0.99 -1.81
CA LYS A 64 3.59 -0.88 -1.32
C LYS A 64 3.63 -1.12 0.18
N LEU A 65 4.70 -1.76 0.65
CA LEU A 65 4.86 -2.07 2.07
C LEU A 65 4.82 -0.81 2.95
N VAL A 66 5.50 0.26 2.54
CA VAL A 66 5.53 1.54 3.27
C VAL A 66 4.14 2.17 3.38
N ASP A 67 3.35 2.13 2.30
CA ASP A 67 2.00 2.68 2.29
C ASP A 67 1.09 1.92 3.27
N ILE A 68 1.21 0.59 3.30
CA ILE A 68 0.41 -0.26 4.17
C ILE A 68 0.82 -0.13 5.65
N ILE A 69 2.11 0.08 5.93
CA ILE A 69 2.58 0.43 7.28
C ILE A 69 1.94 1.75 7.74
N ASN A 70 1.90 2.76 6.86
CA ASN A 70 1.29 4.06 7.18
C ASN A 70 -0.23 3.98 7.32
N GLU A 71 -0.90 3.20 6.47
CA GLU A 71 -2.35 2.95 6.54
C GLU A 71 -2.71 2.27 7.86
N TRP A 72 -2.00 1.18 8.19
CA TRP A 72 -2.13 0.51 9.49
C TRP A 72 -1.90 1.47 10.65
N TRP A 73 -0.85 2.30 10.60
CA TRP A 73 -0.58 3.25 11.67
C TRP A 73 -1.69 4.29 11.84
N ASN A 74 -2.23 4.81 10.74
CA ASN A 74 -3.34 5.75 10.77
C ASN A 74 -4.63 5.13 11.33
N HIS A 75 -4.84 3.84 11.10
CA HIS A 75 -5.94 3.08 11.68
C HIS A 75 -5.71 2.77 13.18
N HIS A 76 -4.49 2.43 13.58
CA HIS A 76 -4.18 1.99 14.95
C HIS A 76 -3.98 3.14 15.95
N LYS A 77 -3.44 4.29 15.50
CA LYS A 77 -3.13 5.44 16.36
C LYS A 77 -4.29 5.94 17.25
N PRO A 78 -5.57 6.01 16.81
CA PRO A 78 -6.63 6.61 17.61
C PRO A 78 -6.98 5.79 18.85
N SER A 79 -6.69 4.49 18.85
CA SER A 79 -6.93 3.59 19.97
C SER A 79 -5.91 3.72 21.11
N LEU A 80 -4.86 4.53 20.93
CA LEU A 80 -3.73 4.63 21.86
C LEU A 80 -3.70 5.95 22.62
N LYS A 81 -3.12 5.94 23.83
CA LYS A 81 -2.80 7.15 24.59
C LYS A 81 -1.81 8.04 23.82
N PRO A 82 -1.87 9.39 23.94
CA PRO A 82 -1.00 10.31 23.20
C PRO A 82 0.51 10.05 23.37
N THR A 83 0.94 9.63 24.56
CA THR A 83 2.34 9.27 24.83
C THR A 83 2.79 8.06 24.01
N SER A 84 1.95 7.02 23.97
CA SER A 84 2.19 5.82 23.18
C SER A 84 2.16 6.12 21.68
N GLN A 85 1.27 7.03 21.25
CA GLN A 85 1.22 7.48 19.86
C GLN A 85 2.58 8.03 19.41
N LYS A 86 3.14 8.99 20.15
CA LYS A 86 4.46 9.58 19.83
C LYS A 86 5.57 8.52 19.76
N THR A 87 5.60 7.60 20.73
CA THR A 87 6.63 6.55 20.76
C THR A 87 6.56 5.59 19.58
N ILE A 88 5.35 5.18 19.18
CA ILE A 88 5.18 4.25 18.05
C ILE A 88 5.35 5.00 16.72
N GLU A 89 4.87 6.23 16.61
CA GLU A 89 5.07 7.07 15.43
C GLU A 89 6.56 7.26 15.11
N TYR A 90 7.39 7.51 16.13
CA TYR A 90 8.84 7.59 15.96
C TYR A 90 9.42 6.29 15.37
N LYS A 91 8.95 5.13 15.85
CA LYS A 91 9.38 3.81 15.36
C LYS A 91 8.92 3.55 13.93
N VAL A 92 7.66 3.86 13.62
CA VAL A 92 7.09 3.74 12.27
C VAL A 92 7.87 4.61 11.29
N LYS A 93 8.11 5.87 11.63
CA LYS A 93 8.94 6.80 10.84
C LYS A 93 10.38 6.31 10.65
N GLY A 94 10.97 5.70 11.68
CA GLY A 94 12.29 5.08 11.56
C GLY A 94 12.29 3.89 10.61
N LEU A 95 11.24 3.07 10.67
CA LEU A 95 11.11 1.87 9.86
C LEU A 95 10.88 2.20 8.37
N THR A 96 9.98 3.15 8.08
CA THR A 96 9.66 3.55 6.71
C THR A 96 10.81 4.26 6.00
N LYS A 97 11.78 4.81 6.73
CA LYS A 97 13.01 5.38 6.16
C LYS A 97 14.04 4.34 5.71
N VAL A 98 14.01 3.15 6.31
CA VAL A 98 14.97 2.07 6.01
C VAL A 98 14.47 1.18 4.86
N ILE A 99 13.15 1.07 4.72
CA ILE A 99 12.50 0.27 3.68
C ILE A 99 12.43 1.10 2.38
N ASP A 100 12.81 0.49 1.25
CA ASP A 100 12.63 1.11 -0.06
C ASP A 100 11.11 1.29 -0.36
N GLU A 101 10.72 2.50 -0.75
CA GLU A 101 9.34 2.88 -1.08
C GLU A 101 8.74 2.07 -2.24
N LYS A 102 9.57 1.39 -3.05
CA LYS A 102 9.13 0.56 -4.17
C LYS A 102 8.85 -0.89 -3.79
N VAL A 103 9.10 -1.29 -2.53
CA VAL A 103 8.85 -2.66 -2.09
C VAL A 103 7.37 -2.97 -2.14
N LEU A 104 6.99 -3.90 -3.01
CA LEU A 104 5.63 -4.41 -3.13
C LEU A 104 5.32 -5.34 -1.96
N LEU A 105 4.17 -5.13 -1.32
CA LEU A 105 3.69 -5.94 -0.20
C LEU A 105 3.61 -7.43 -0.58
N SER A 106 3.13 -7.73 -1.79
CA SER A 106 2.98 -9.09 -2.33
C SER A 106 4.32 -9.83 -2.54
N LYS A 107 5.44 -9.12 -2.56
CA LYS A 107 6.79 -9.70 -2.71
C LYS A 107 7.54 -9.82 -1.39
N VAL A 108 6.95 -9.39 -0.28
CA VAL A 108 7.58 -9.47 1.04
C VAL A 108 7.59 -10.92 1.51
N THR A 109 8.79 -11.44 1.79
CA THR A 109 9.00 -12.79 2.32
C THR A 109 9.43 -12.73 3.78
N THR A 110 9.32 -13.86 4.49
CA THR A 110 9.86 -13.98 5.86
C THR A 110 11.36 -13.68 5.92
N LYS A 111 12.13 -14.09 4.90
CA LYS A 111 13.58 -13.79 4.81
C LYS A 111 13.84 -12.29 4.74
N PHE A 112 13.07 -11.55 3.94
CA PHE A 112 13.19 -10.11 3.83
C PHE A 112 12.93 -9.42 5.18
N LEU A 113 11.86 -9.83 5.89
CA LEU A 113 11.55 -9.29 7.22
C LEU A 113 12.59 -9.68 8.27
N GLN A 114 13.14 -10.89 8.20
CA GLN A 114 14.21 -11.35 9.08
C GLN A 114 15.43 -10.43 8.95
N ASN A 115 15.89 -10.20 7.73
CA ASN A 115 17.03 -9.29 7.47
C ASN A 115 16.76 -7.88 7.99
N LEU A 116 15.57 -7.32 7.71
CA LEU A 116 15.20 -5.99 8.21
C LEU A 116 15.22 -5.90 9.74
N VAL A 117 14.80 -6.94 10.44
CA VAL A 117 14.82 -6.98 11.91
C VAL A 117 16.24 -7.18 12.44
N ASP A 118 17.07 -7.95 11.74
CA ASP A 118 18.46 -8.21 12.12
C ASP A 118 19.35 -6.99 11.93
N ASP A 119 19.12 -6.22 10.87
CA ASP A 119 19.83 -4.98 10.52
C ASP A 119 19.52 -3.82 11.49
N VAL A 120 18.46 -3.93 12.31
CA VAL A 120 18.16 -2.90 13.30
C VAL A 120 19.20 -2.95 14.42
N PRO A 121 19.99 -1.88 14.64
CA PRO A 121 20.91 -1.82 15.76
C PRO A 121 20.14 -1.64 17.07
N GLY A 122 20.54 -2.37 18.11
CA GLY A 122 20.05 -2.20 19.48
C GLY A 122 19.62 -3.49 20.17
N SER A 123 18.93 -3.33 21.29
CA SER A 123 18.55 -4.43 22.18
C SER A 123 17.53 -5.38 21.57
N PHE A 124 17.46 -6.59 22.14
CA PHE A 124 16.43 -7.59 21.82
C PHE A 124 15.01 -7.00 21.86
N ASP A 125 14.71 -6.16 22.84
CA ASP A 125 13.39 -5.52 22.96
C ASP A 125 13.08 -4.59 21.80
N LYS A 126 14.07 -3.85 21.29
CA LYS A 126 13.88 -2.99 20.12
C LYS A 126 13.52 -3.82 18.90
N LYS A 127 14.27 -4.90 18.63
CA LYS A 127 13.99 -5.85 17.54
C LYS A 127 12.62 -6.51 17.70
N LYS A 128 12.26 -6.91 18.93
CA LYS A 128 10.94 -7.46 19.28
C LYS A 128 9.80 -6.50 18.98
N ARG A 129 9.95 -5.21 19.28
CA ARG A 129 8.93 -4.19 18.99
C ARG A 129 8.76 -3.98 17.49
N ILE A 130 9.84 -4.00 16.70
CA ILE A 130 9.76 -3.87 15.23
C ILE A 130 9.09 -5.10 14.62
N LYS A 131 9.48 -6.30 15.05
CA LYS A 131 8.78 -7.53 14.65
C LYS A 131 7.27 -7.45 14.95
N GLN A 132 6.90 -6.91 16.11
CA GLN A 132 5.50 -6.73 16.47
C GLN A 132 4.76 -5.76 15.54
N ILE A 133 5.40 -4.66 15.14
CA ILE A 133 4.84 -3.71 14.16
C ILE A 133 4.58 -4.44 12.84
N PHE A 134 5.57 -5.15 12.30
CA PHE A 134 5.37 -5.93 11.06
C PHE A 134 4.22 -6.93 11.19
N LYS A 135 4.18 -7.68 12.29
CA LYS A 135 3.08 -8.63 12.53
C LYS A 135 1.72 -7.94 12.47
N GLN A 136 1.55 -6.82 13.18
CA GLN A 136 0.29 -6.08 13.22
C GLN A 136 -0.07 -5.45 11.86
N THR A 137 0.92 -4.94 11.12
CA THR A 137 0.72 -4.43 9.77
C THR A 137 0.24 -5.52 8.81
N PHE A 138 0.84 -6.71 8.85
CA PHE A 138 0.41 -7.83 8.00
C PHE A 138 -0.92 -8.43 8.45
N ASP A 139 -1.20 -8.49 9.77
CA ASP A 139 -2.52 -8.89 10.27
C ASP A 139 -3.62 -7.93 9.76
N TYR A 140 -3.34 -6.63 9.75
CA TYR A 140 -4.22 -5.63 9.15
C TYR A 140 -4.35 -5.81 7.63
N ALA A 141 -3.23 -6.03 6.94
CA ALA A 141 -3.23 -6.25 5.49
C ALA A 141 -4.06 -7.49 5.08
N ILE A 142 -4.05 -8.56 5.89
CA ILE A 142 -4.92 -9.72 5.71
C ILE A 142 -6.39 -9.33 5.91
N SER A 143 -6.71 -8.59 6.97
CA SER A 143 -8.10 -8.18 7.26
C SER A 143 -8.74 -7.35 6.14
N ILE A 144 -7.94 -6.60 5.39
CA ILE A 144 -8.40 -5.80 4.24
C ILE A 144 -8.36 -6.58 2.92
N GLY A 145 -7.68 -7.74 2.89
CA GLY A 145 -7.53 -8.55 1.68
C GLY A 145 -6.41 -8.11 0.75
N TYR A 146 -5.37 -7.46 1.29
CA TYR A 146 -4.15 -7.15 0.54
C TYR A 146 -3.25 -8.37 0.35
N VAL A 147 -3.17 -9.25 1.35
CA VAL A 147 -2.37 -10.49 1.33
C VAL A 147 -3.16 -11.63 1.97
N SER A 148 -2.80 -12.87 1.62
CA SER A 148 -3.40 -14.08 2.21
C SER A 148 -2.70 -14.53 3.49
N GLU A 149 -1.41 -14.23 3.64
CA GLU A 149 -0.58 -14.77 4.71
C GLU A 149 0.28 -13.70 5.40
N ASN A 150 0.65 -13.97 6.65
CA ASN A 150 1.50 -13.08 7.45
C ASN A 150 2.95 -13.60 7.48
N PRO A 151 3.87 -13.05 6.64
CA PRO A 151 5.26 -13.46 6.61
C PRO A 151 6.03 -13.13 7.91
N ALA A 152 5.53 -12.20 8.74
CA ALA A 152 6.16 -11.80 9.99
C ALA A 152 6.07 -12.87 11.09
N THR A 153 5.13 -13.81 10.98
CA THR A 153 4.97 -14.92 11.92
C THR A 153 6.21 -15.81 11.97
N GLY A 154 6.85 -16.04 10.81
CA GLY A 154 8.03 -16.89 10.69
C GLY A 154 9.35 -16.23 11.13
N VAL A 155 9.37 -14.93 11.40
CA VAL A 155 10.58 -14.20 11.82
C VAL A 155 11.02 -14.68 13.20
N LYS A 156 12.28 -15.07 13.38
CA LYS A 156 12.82 -15.56 14.64
C LYS A 156 13.71 -14.50 15.30
N LEU A 157 13.65 -14.44 16.63
CA LEU A 157 14.51 -13.59 17.44
C LEU A 157 15.21 -14.46 18.47
N SER A 158 16.54 -14.46 18.45
CA SER A 158 17.36 -15.13 19.46
C SER A 158 17.43 -14.28 20.71
N LYS A 159 17.02 -14.84 21.87
CA LYS A 159 17.15 -14.16 23.16
C LYS A 159 18.63 -14.14 23.56
N PRO A 160 19.15 -13.03 24.11
CA PRO A 160 20.47 -13.04 24.72
C PRO A 160 20.49 -14.01 25.92
N PRO A 161 21.64 -14.62 26.25
CA PRO A 161 21.78 -15.45 27.45
C PRO A 161 21.44 -14.62 28.69
N LYS A 162 20.69 -15.20 29.63
CA LYS A 162 20.39 -14.54 30.90
C LYS A 162 21.68 -14.43 31.72
N THR A 163 21.99 -13.23 32.19
CA THR A 163 23.09 -12.99 33.11
C THR A 163 22.63 -13.17 34.56
N ILE A 164 23.56 -13.39 35.49
CA ILE A 164 23.27 -13.61 36.92
C ILE A 164 22.50 -12.43 37.53
N GLU A 165 22.66 -11.22 36.97
CA GLU A 165 21.97 -9.99 37.38
C GLU A 165 20.47 -9.94 36.99
N ASP A 166 19.98 -10.87 36.15
CA ASP A 166 18.57 -10.96 35.73
C ASP A 166 17.72 -11.90 36.62
N PHE A 167 18.31 -12.49 37.67
CA PHE A 167 17.67 -13.35 38.67
C PHE A 167 17.53 -12.62 40.00
#